data_AF-A0A2N1J7V8-F1
#
_entry.id   AF-A0A2N1J7V8-F1
#
_cell.length_a   1.000
_cell.length_b   1.000
_cell.length_c   1.000
_cell.angle_alpha   90.00
_cell.angle_beta   90.00
_cell.angle_gamma   90.00
#
_symmetry.space_group_name_H-M   'P 1'
#
loop_
_entity.id
_entity.type
_entity.pdbx_description
1 polymer ?
#
loop_
_entity_poly.entity_id
_entity_poly.type
_entity_poly.pdbx_seq_one_letter_code
_entity_poly.pdbx_strand_id
1 'polypeptide(L)'
;MHARQSSSVGEDVLRDTLDSTRAVLAESVGQEATLRVFALRDTLLEYASTEHTTEDKELQLDWDLYRDVPGALEEEEEQLLDYFRKLKFIYLEQETKLRFLAGLQDDPETGQEPQILSTADVAQREHDCKRVKQQLVDAKQRVRDVRAGIDQLADEMEEPWQALERASAEASDLVSHITDMELELAKIKVAEGVHGTMTTQEAETVADDQILAMQSLDDETTQTMRDVDHAKKELADSLKALERLKVERGAAEKLANDAKLGMGRDRGRDWELERMCAKHAANLESLQEALAIRSITAPSATLLRIEYAQRTPAPKRARTSRLSARPSLGEGEALVLEFDEPGGQLLHFNVRDAQDAVVPLDADVLAFCDAAVQSNNVALLVQRLWQDV
;
A
#
# COMPACT_ATOMS: atom_id res chain seq x y z
N MET A 1 12.42 -21.71 85.15
CA MET A 1 13.36 -21.70 84.01
C MET A 1 13.01 -22.81 83.00
N HIS A 2 11.73 -22.94 82.60
CA HIS A 2 11.28 -24.01 81.68
C HIS A 2 10.28 -23.57 80.60
N ALA A 3 10.08 -22.26 80.39
CA ALA A 3 9.08 -21.77 79.42
C ALA A 3 9.68 -21.07 78.18
N ARG A 4 11.01 -21.06 78.00
CA ARG A 4 11.67 -20.40 76.85
C ARG A 4 12.33 -21.35 75.84
N GLN A 5 12.31 -22.66 76.07
CA GLN A 5 12.93 -23.64 75.16
C GLN A 5 11.94 -24.34 74.21
N SER A 6 10.62 -24.23 74.44
CA SER A 6 9.62 -24.89 73.59
C SER A 6 9.08 -24.03 72.43
N SER A 7 9.44 -22.74 72.38
CA SER A 7 8.95 -21.81 71.35
C SER A 7 9.86 -21.75 70.11
N SER A 8 11.19 -21.91 70.26
CA SER A 8 12.10 -21.80 69.10
C SER A 8 12.09 -23.06 68.23
N VAL A 9 11.87 -24.24 68.83
CA VAL A 9 11.82 -25.51 68.09
C VAL A 9 10.59 -25.61 67.19
N GLY A 10 9.49 -24.91 67.52
CA GLY A 10 8.27 -24.90 66.71
C GLY A 10 8.36 -23.99 65.48
N GLU A 11 9.07 -22.86 65.57
CA GLU A 11 9.23 -21.92 64.45
C GLU A 11 10.24 -22.41 63.42
N ASP A 12 11.31 -23.09 63.86
CA ASP A 12 12.32 -23.65 62.94
C ASP A 12 11.76 -24.83 62.13
N VAL A 13 10.93 -25.68 62.72
CA VAL A 13 10.26 -26.80 62.01
C VAL A 13 9.21 -26.29 61.01
N LEU A 14 8.52 -25.19 61.32
CA LEU A 14 7.55 -24.58 60.41
C LEU A 14 8.22 -23.85 59.24
N ARG A 15 9.41 -23.27 59.46
CA ARG A 15 10.23 -22.69 58.38
C ARG A 15 10.80 -23.75 57.45
N ASP A 16 11.39 -24.82 58.00
CA ASP A 16 11.94 -25.91 57.19
C ASP A 16 10.87 -26.63 56.36
N THR A 17 9.64 -26.76 56.88
CA THR A 17 8.52 -27.35 56.12
C THR A 17 7.96 -26.39 55.05
N LEU A 18 7.95 -25.08 55.30
CA LEU A 18 7.56 -24.09 54.28
C LEU A 18 8.61 -23.96 53.17
N ASP A 19 9.89 -24.02 53.50
CA ASP A 19 10.96 -23.96 52.50
C ASP A 19 11.04 -25.26 51.69
N SER A 20 10.82 -26.42 52.33
CA SER A 20 10.73 -27.71 51.62
C SER A 20 9.49 -27.80 50.71
N THR A 21 8.34 -27.25 51.13
CA THR A 21 7.13 -27.23 50.28
C THR A 21 7.26 -26.22 49.14
N ARG A 22 7.93 -25.08 49.36
CA ARG A 22 8.21 -24.09 48.32
C ARG A 22 9.22 -24.59 47.29
N ALA A 23 10.22 -25.37 47.71
CA ALA A 23 11.18 -26.01 46.81
C ALA A 23 10.48 -27.05 45.91
N VAL A 24 9.63 -27.91 46.49
CA VAL A 24 8.88 -28.94 45.73
C VAL A 24 7.86 -28.30 44.77
N LEU A 25 7.20 -27.22 45.17
CA LEU A 25 6.29 -26.47 44.28
C LEU A 25 7.03 -25.72 43.17
N ALA A 26 8.23 -25.20 43.42
CA ALA A 26 9.04 -24.56 42.38
C ALA A 26 9.56 -25.56 41.35
N GLU A 27 9.92 -26.77 41.79
CA GLU A 27 10.38 -27.86 40.91
C GLU A 27 9.22 -28.44 40.07
N SER A 28 8.04 -28.64 40.66
CA SER A 28 6.88 -29.21 39.95
C SER A 28 6.21 -28.22 38.98
N VAL A 29 6.08 -26.94 39.37
CA VAL A 29 5.43 -25.92 38.52
C VAL A 29 6.36 -25.47 37.38
N GLY A 30 7.67 -25.43 37.62
CA GLY A 30 8.66 -25.09 36.59
C GLY A 30 8.77 -26.18 35.51
N GLN A 31 8.78 -27.46 35.88
CA GLN A 31 8.91 -28.57 34.92
C GLN A 31 7.63 -28.82 34.12
N GLU A 32 6.43 -28.79 34.72
CA GLU A 32 5.20 -28.96 33.94
C GLU A 32 4.88 -27.77 33.02
N ALA A 33 5.15 -26.54 33.46
CA ALA A 33 4.92 -25.35 32.64
C ALA A 33 5.90 -25.28 31.46
N THR A 34 7.19 -25.61 31.70
CA THR A 34 8.17 -25.68 30.61
C THR A 34 7.83 -26.78 29.62
N LEU A 35 7.47 -27.98 30.08
CA LEU A 35 7.05 -29.08 29.20
C LEU A 35 5.80 -28.74 28.38
N ARG A 36 4.84 -27.99 28.94
CA ARG A 36 3.66 -27.53 28.18
C ARG A 36 3.99 -26.43 27.18
N VAL A 37 4.93 -25.54 27.48
CA VAL A 37 5.40 -24.51 26.54
C VAL A 37 6.19 -25.16 25.40
N PHE A 38 7.00 -26.18 25.68
CA PHE A 38 7.69 -26.96 24.65
C PHE A 38 6.70 -27.78 23.81
N ALA A 39 5.70 -28.41 24.43
CA ALA A 39 4.63 -29.09 23.69
C ALA A 39 3.83 -28.12 22.81
N LEU A 40 3.50 -26.91 23.32
CA LEU A 40 2.84 -25.87 22.54
C LEU A 40 3.72 -25.42 21.37
N ARG A 41 5.02 -25.19 21.61
CA ARG A 41 6.00 -24.86 20.57
C ARG A 41 6.08 -25.94 19.51
N ASP A 42 6.13 -27.21 19.91
CA ASP A 42 6.23 -28.33 18.99
C ASP A 42 4.93 -28.47 18.18
N THR A 43 3.76 -28.28 18.80
CA THR A 43 2.48 -28.23 18.07
C THR A 43 2.39 -27.03 17.13
N LEU A 44 2.90 -25.86 17.51
CA LEU A 44 2.90 -24.66 16.67
C LEU A 44 3.88 -24.81 15.50
N LEU A 45 5.02 -25.48 15.71
CA LEU A 45 5.97 -25.83 14.65
C LEU A 45 5.38 -26.89 13.72
N GLU A 46 4.63 -27.86 14.24
CA GLU A 46 3.93 -28.86 13.46
C GLU A 46 2.84 -28.19 12.61
N TYR A 47 2.01 -27.31 13.20
CA TYR A 47 1.05 -26.47 12.48
C TYR A 47 1.73 -25.62 11.38
N ALA A 48 2.82 -24.93 11.71
CA ALA A 48 3.58 -24.10 10.76
C ALA A 48 4.24 -24.92 9.64
N SER A 49 4.53 -26.21 9.88
CA SER A 49 5.09 -27.12 8.87
C SER A 49 4.01 -27.77 7.99
N THR A 50 2.79 -27.94 8.51
CA THR A 50 1.67 -28.57 7.81
C THR A 50 0.85 -27.61 6.97
N GLU A 51 0.87 -26.32 7.26
CA GLU A 51 0.35 -25.31 6.35
C GLU A 51 1.35 -25.15 5.20
N HIS A 52 1.04 -25.79 4.07
CA HIS A 52 1.27 -25.09 2.80
C HIS A 52 0.44 -23.82 2.88
N THR A 53 1.02 -22.74 3.43
CA THR A 53 0.57 -21.40 3.10
C THR A 53 0.66 -21.36 1.59
N THR A 54 -0.48 -21.56 0.93
CA THR A 54 -0.69 -20.96 -0.38
C THR A 54 -0.35 -19.51 -0.15
N GLU A 55 0.86 -19.13 -0.56
CA GLU A 55 1.36 -17.78 -0.42
C GLU A 55 0.37 -16.92 -1.20
N ASP A 56 -0.63 -16.40 -0.50
CA ASP A 56 -1.59 -15.46 -1.04
C ASP A 56 -0.74 -14.23 -1.38
N LYS A 57 -0.33 -14.16 -2.64
CA LYS A 57 0.49 -13.06 -3.18
C LYS A 57 -0.17 -11.70 -2.96
N GLU A 58 -1.47 -11.68 -2.68
CA GLU A 58 -2.25 -10.49 -2.34
C GLU A 58 -2.00 -9.97 -0.90
N LEU A 59 -1.40 -10.77 0.00
CA LEU A 59 -1.11 -10.41 1.39
C LEU A 59 0.39 -10.22 1.68
N GLN A 60 1.26 -10.36 0.69
CA GLN A 60 2.68 -10.06 0.85
C GLN A 60 2.89 -8.55 0.79
N LEU A 61 3.31 -7.95 1.91
CA LEU A 61 3.72 -6.56 1.96
C LEU A 61 5.04 -6.37 1.20
N ASP A 62 5.03 -5.46 0.23
CA ASP A 62 6.23 -5.03 -0.50
C ASP A 62 7.10 -4.14 0.41
N TRP A 63 7.91 -4.75 1.26
CA TRP A 63 8.79 -4.06 2.22
C TRP A 63 9.74 -3.02 1.60
N ASP A 64 10.08 -3.20 0.32
CA ASP A 64 10.90 -2.24 -0.42
C ASP A 64 10.11 -0.99 -0.82
N LEU A 65 8.79 -1.08 -1.02
CA LEU A 65 7.90 0.05 -1.32
C LEU A 65 7.72 0.97 -0.09
N TYR A 66 7.52 0.39 1.10
CA TYR A 66 7.31 1.19 2.34
C TYR A 66 8.58 1.85 2.88
N ARG A 67 9.77 1.40 2.44
CA ARG A 67 11.04 2.06 2.79
C ARG A 67 11.13 3.47 2.20
N ASP A 68 10.63 3.64 0.98
CA ASP A 68 10.74 4.90 0.24
C ASP A 68 9.56 5.84 0.52
N VAL A 69 8.41 5.31 0.96
CA VAL A 69 7.22 6.10 1.32
C VAL A 69 6.59 5.56 2.61
N PRO A 70 7.05 5.99 3.80
CA PRO A 70 6.53 5.49 5.07
C PRO A 70 5.03 5.76 5.29
N GLY A 71 4.47 6.81 4.65
CA GLY A 71 3.03 7.09 4.72
C GLY A 71 2.15 6.07 3.99
N ALA A 72 2.70 5.32 3.02
CA ALA A 72 1.94 4.25 2.35
C ALA A 72 1.64 3.07 3.29
N LEU A 73 2.45 2.88 4.33
CA LEU A 73 2.23 1.84 5.33
C LEU A 73 0.96 2.11 6.17
N GLU A 74 0.71 3.38 6.49
CA GLU A 74 -0.49 3.79 7.25
C GLU A 74 -1.76 3.59 6.40
N GLU A 75 -1.71 3.93 5.11
CA GLU A 75 -2.81 3.72 4.17
C GLU A 75 -3.13 2.24 3.97
N GLU A 76 -2.10 1.39 3.95
CA GLU A 76 -2.29 -0.06 3.86
C GLU A 76 -2.74 -0.71 5.16
N GLU A 77 -2.28 -0.23 6.31
CA GLU A 77 -2.81 -0.66 7.61
C GLU A 77 -4.33 -0.41 7.66
N GLU A 78 -4.78 0.75 7.19
CA GLU A 78 -6.21 1.07 7.13
C GLU A 78 -6.97 0.13 6.17
N GLN A 79 -6.39 -0.17 5.00
CA GLN A 79 -6.97 -1.11 4.03
C GLN A 79 -7.04 -2.54 4.57
N LEU A 80 -5.99 -3.01 5.26
CA LEU A 80 -5.96 -4.31 5.91
C LEU A 80 -6.98 -4.39 7.04
N LEU A 81 -7.10 -3.33 7.85
CA LEU A 81 -8.14 -3.26 8.89
C LEU A 81 -9.54 -3.36 8.30
N ASP A 82 -9.81 -2.68 7.19
CA ASP A 82 -11.09 -2.76 6.50
C ASP A 82 -11.32 -4.13 5.83
N TYR A 83 -10.28 -4.75 5.30
CA TYR A 83 -10.32 -6.13 4.82
C TYR A 83 -10.68 -7.10 5.96
N PHE A 84 -10.00 -7.03 7.12
CA PHE A 84 -10.30 -7.88 8.28
C PHE A 84 -11.70 -7.64 8.84
N ARG A 85 -12.20 -6.40 8.83
CA ARG A 85 -13.61 -6.09 9.17
C ARG A 85 -14.56 -6.83 8.25
N LYS A 86 -14.35 -6.76 6.93
CA LYS A 86 -15.17 -7.47 5.93
C LYS A 86 -15.05 -8.99 6.07
N LEU A 87 -13.84 -9.51 6.20
CA LEU A 87 -13.56 -10.94 6.35
C LEU A 87 -14.27 -11.53 7.56
N LYS A 88 -14.26 -10.81 8.70
CA LYS A 88 -15.01 -11.20 9.88
C LYS A 88 -16.51 -11.36 9.61
N PHE A 89 -17.12 -10.43 8.88
CA PHE A 89 -18.56 -10.52 8.55
C PHE A 89 -18.83 -11.67 7.58
N ILE A 90 -17.99 -11.83 6.55
CA ILE A 90 -18.12 -12.92 5.57
C ILE A 90 -17.98 -14.27 6.27
N TYR A 91 -16.96 -14.45 7.11
CA TYR A 91 -16.75 -15.69 7.86
C TYR A 91 -17.93 -15.97 8.79
N LEU A 92 -18.40 -14.97 9.54
CA LEU A 92 -19.51 -15.14 10.46
C LEU A 92 -20.82 -15.45 9.72
N GLU A 93 -21.04 -14.88 8.54
CA GLU A 93 -22.17 -15.20 7.66
C GLU A 93 -22.06 -16.63 7.12
N GLN A 94 -20.90 -17.03 6.60
CA GLN A 94 -20.66 -18.39 6.09
C GLN A 94 -20.82 -19.44 7.19
N GLU A 95 -20.24 -19.20 8.37
CA GLU A 95 -20.33 -20.09 9.52
C GLU A 95 -21.79 -20.19 10.02
N THR A 96 -22.53 -19.07 10.02
CA THR A 96 -23.96 -19.07 10.36
C THR A 96 -24.78 -19.85 9.32
N LYS A 97 -24.49 -19.68 8.03
CA LYS A 97 -25.13 -20.43 6.94
C LYS A 97 -24.83 -21.93 7.04
N LEU A 98 -23.57 -22.31 7.27
CA LEU A 98 -23.17 -23.70 7.43
C LEU A 98 -23.83 -24.36 8.65
N ARG A 99 -23.85 -23.68 9.80
CA ARG A 99 -24.56 -24.17 11.00
C ARG A 99 -26.07 -24.27 10.79
N PHE A 100 -26.66 -23.32 10.07
CA PHE A 100 -28.08 -23.34 9.76
C PHE A 100 -28.44 -24.50 8.82
N LEU A 101 -27.64 -24.73 7.78
CA LEU A 101 -27.81 -25.86 6.87
C LEU A 101 -27.60 -27.20 7.58
N ALA A 102 -26.56 -27.31 8.42
CA ALA A 102 -26.30 -28.50 9.23
C ALA A 102 -27.45 -28.81 10.21
N GLY A 103 -28.14 -27.79 10.75
CA GLY A 103 -29.31 -27.99 11.61
C GLY A 103 -30.60 -28.37 10.87
N LEU A 104 -30.64 -28.22 9.54
CA LEU A 104 -31.77 -28.55 8.67
C LEU A 104 -31.58 -29.86 7.90
N GLN A 105 -30.34 -30.35 7.80
CA GLN A 105 -30.01 -31.54 7.06
C GLN A 105 -30.30 -32.79 7.91
N ASP A 106 -31.14 -33.69 7.40
CA ASP A 106 -31.28 -35.03 7.98
C ASP A 106 -29.95 -35.76 7.83
N ASP A 107 -29.33 -36.12 8.95
CA ASP A 107 -28.12 -36.92 8.95
C ASP A 107 -28.50 -38.42 9.09
N PRO A 108 -28.39 -39.23 8.02
CA PRO A 108 -28.83 -40.61 8.02
C PRO A 108 -27.97 -41.53 8.91
N GLU A 109 -26.78 -41.09 9.35
CA GLU A 109 -25.91 -41.88 10.23
C GLU A 109 -26.17 -41.62 11.72
N THR A 110 -26.56 -40.40 12.10
CA THR A 110 -26.81 -40.03 13.51
C THR A 110 -28.29 -40.02 13.91
N GLY A 111 -29.21 -40.02 12.93
CA GLY A 111 -30.66 -40.05 13.18
C GLY A 111 -31.21 -38.78 13.84
N GLN A 112 -30.48 -37.67 13.76
CA GLN A 112 -30.97 -36.37 14.22
C GLN A 112 -31.99 -35.82 13.23
N GLU A 113 -33.25 -35.69 13.68
CA GLU A 113 -34.30 -35.00 12.95
C GLU A 113 -33.98 -33.50 12.83
N PRO A 114 -34.49 -32.81 11.78
CA PRO A 114 -34.19 -31.42 11.52
C PRO A 114 -34.69 -30.57 12.70
N GLN A 115 -33.85 -29.68 13.21
CA GLN A 115 -34.20 -28.88 14.39
C GLN A 115 -35.19 -27.76 14.00
N ILE A 116 -36.49 -28.09 13.98
CA ILE A 116 -37.58 -27.13 13.80
C ILE A 116 -37.78 -26.40 15.13
N LEU A 117 -37.20 -25.22 15.27
CA LEU A 117 -37.28 -24.39 16.47
C LEU A 117 -38.71 -23.86 16.68
N SER A 118 -39.27 -24.10 17.86
CA SER A 118 -40.53 -23.47 18.28
C SER A 118 -40.33 -21.98 18.58
N THR A 119 -41.42 -21.21 18.56
CA THR A 119 -41.40 -19.78 18.95
C THR A 119 -40.88 -19.57 20.37
N ALA A 120 -41.11 -20.54 21.27
CA ALA A 120 -40.58 -20.54 22.63
C ALA A 120 -39.05 -20.72 22.67
N ASP A 121 -38.50 -21.60 21.83
CA ASP A 121 -37.06 -21.87 21.77
C ASP A 121 -36.30 -20.67 21.19
N VAL A 122 -36.88 -20.00 20.19
CA VAL A 122 -36.34 -18.76 19.63
C VAL A 122 -36.30 -17.67 20.70
N ALA A 123 -37.38 -17.49 21.47
CA ALA A 123 -37.42 -16.50 22.55
C ALA A 123 -36.36 -16.78 23.64
N GLN A 124 -36.14 -18.05 23.99
CA GLN A 124 -35.11 -18.44 24.95
C GLN A 124 -33.70 -18.18 24.42
N ARG A 125 -33.41 -18.54 23.17
CA ARG A 125 -32.11 -18.26 22.51
C ARG A 125 -31.85 -16.77 22.37
N GLU A 126 -32.88 -15.96 22.08
CA GLU A 126 -32.76 -14.50 22.07
C GLU A 126 -32.41 -13.93 23.45
N HIS A 127 -33.02 -14.45 24.51
CA HIS A 127 -32.72 -14.06 25.88
C HIS A 127 -31.27 -14.40 26.26
N ASP A 128 -30.81 -15.62 25.94
CA ASP A 128 -29.42 -16.02 26.18
C ASP A 128 -28.42 -15.20 25.35
N CYS A 129 -28.75 -14.91 24.08
CA CYS A 129 -27.93 -14.05 23.24
C CYS A 129 -27.80 -12.63 23.83
N LYS A 130 -28.90 -12.05 24.34
CA LYS A 130 -28.87 -10.75 25.03
C LYS A 130 -28.00 -10.81 26.28
N ARG A 131 -28.12 -11.85 27.10
CA ARG A 131 -27.31 -12.05 28.30
C ARG A 131 -25.82 -12.14 27.97
N VAL A 132 -25.43 -12.97 26.99
CA VAL A 132 -24.03 -13.14 26.59
C VAL A 132 -23.48 -11.86 25.95
N LYS A 133 -24.28 -11.15 25.15
CA LYS A 133 -23.91 -9.83 24.61
C LYS A 133 -23.63 -8.82 25.72
N GLN A 134 -24.47 -8.79 26.76
CA GLN A 134 -24.23 -7.90 27.91
C GLN A 134 -22.91 -8.25 28.62
N GLN A 135 -22.67 -9.54 28.89
CA GLN A 135 -21.41 -10.00 29.50
C GLN A 135 -20.19 -9.61 28.66
N LEU A 136 -20.28 -9.69 27.34
CA LEU A 136 -19.21 -9.28 26.43
C LEU A 136 -18.99 -7.75 26.46
N VAL A 137 -20.05 -6.96 26.53
CA VAL A 137 -19.97 -5.49 26.65
C VAL A 137 -19.30 -5.12 27.96
N ASP A 138 -19.72 -5.72 29.08
CA ASP A 138 -19.13 -5.47 30.40
C ASP A 138 -17.65 -5.88 30.43
N ALA A 139 -17.30 -7.03 29.84
CA ALA A 139 -15.91 -7.47 29.73
C ALA A 139 -15.06 -6.51 28.88
N LYS A 140 -15.58 -6.03 27.75
CA LYS A 140 -14.90 -5.03 26.91
C LYS A 140 -14.70 -3.72 27.65
N GLN A 141 -15.68 -3.30 28.46
CA GLN A 141 -15.54 -2.09 29.26
C GLN A 141 -14.44 -2.26 30.30
N ARG A 142 -14.39 -3.38 31.03
CA ARG A 142 -13.30 -3.68 31.97
C ARG A 142 -11.91 -3.63 31.32
N VAL A 143 -11.77 -4.18 30.11
CA VAL A 143 -10.49 -4.13 29.39
C VAL A 143 -10.12 -2.70 29.03
N ARG A 144 -11.07 -1.88 28.59
CA ARG A 144 -10.83 -0.45 28.31
C ARG A 144 -10.44 0.31 29.57
N ASP A 145 -11.10 0.06 30.69
CA ASP A 145 -10.81 0.71 31.96
C ASP A 145 -9.42 0.33 32.46
N VAL A 146 -9.04 -0.95 32.36
CA VAL A 146 -7.67 -1.41 32.70
C VAL A 146 -6.63 -0.77 31.79
N ARG A 147 -6.88 -0.67 30.48
CA ARG A 147 -5.96 -0.03 29.55
C ARG A 147 -5.78 1.45 29.88
N ALA A 148 -6.88 2.17 30.11
CA ALA A 148 -6.82 3.56 30.53
C ALA A 148 -6.06 3.73 31.85
N GLY A 149 -6.21 2.80 32.79
CA GLY A 149 -5.45 2.79 34.04
C GLY A 149 -3.95 2.52 33.85
N ILE A 150 -3.57 1.65 32.89
CA ILE A 150 -2.17 1.41 32.53
C ILE A 150 -1.57 2.67 31.89
N ASP A 151 -2.28 3.28 30.95
CA ASP A 151 -1.83 4.50 30.26
C ASP A 151 -1.62 5.64 31.29
N GLN A 152 -2.59 5.83 32.19
CA GLN A 152 -2.45 6.82 33.27
C GLN A 152 -1.25 6.51 34.19
N LEU A 153 -1.05 5.25 34.58
CA LEU A 153 0.08 4.86 35.43
C LEU A 153 1.42 5.06 34.71
N ALA A 154 1.48 4.82 33.40
CA ALA A 154 2.66 5.07 32.59
C ALA A 154 3.00 6.57 32.57
N ASP A 155 2.00 7.43 32.34
CA ASP A 155 2.16 8.89 32.35
C ASP A 155 2.60 9.39 33.74
N GLU A 156 2.02 8.84 34.81
CA GLU A 156 2.40 9.19 36.20
C GLU A 156 3.83 8.71 36.56
N MET A 157 4.33 7.66 35.90
CA MET A 157 5.67 7.09 36.15
C MET A 157 6.79 7.77 35.35
N GLU A 158 6.47 8.50 34.28
CA GLU A 158 7.47 9.09 33.39
C GLU A 158 8.36 10.12 34.14
N GLU A 159 7.74 11.12 34.76
CA GLU A 159 8.44 12.17 35.52
C GLU A 159 9.33 11.63 36.68
N PRO A 160 8.83 10.78 37.59
CA PRO A 160 9.66 10.24 38.66
C PRO A 160 10.79 9.36 38.15
N TRP A 161 10.60 8.63 37.04
CA TRP A 161 11.67 7.85 36.42
C TRP A 161 12.77 8.75 35.85
N GLN A 162 12.39 9.80 35.10
CA GLN A 162 13.35 10.77 34.60
C GLN A 162 14.10 11.50 35.72
N ALA A 163 13.41 11.84 36.82
CA ALA A 163 14.04 12.43 37.99
C ALA A 163 15.05 11.48 38.64
N LEU A 164 14.71 10.19 38.75
CA LEU A 164 15.61 9.17 39.27
C LEU A 164 16.83 8.98 38.35
N GLU A 165 16.63 8.98 37.04
CA GLU A 165 17.69 8.84 36.05
C GLU A 165 18.68 10.02 36.15
N ARG A 166 18.18 11.26 36.21
CA ARG A 166 19.00 12.46 36.44
C ARG A 166 19.78 12.36 37.75
N ALA A 167 19.12 12.01 38.85
CA ALA A 167 19.77 11.85 40.14
C ALA A 167 20.83 10.74 40.15
N SER A 168 20.60 9.66 39.40
CA SER A 168 21.57 8.56 39.25
C SER A 168 22.80 8.99 38.45
N ALA A 169 22.61 9.78 37.39
CA ALA A 169 23.68 10.35 36.59
C ALA A 169 24.51 11.33 37.42
N GLU A 170 23.87 12.26 38.12
CA GLU A 170 24.53 13.19 39.03
C GLU A 170 25.31 12.46 40.13
N ALA A 171 24.75 11.41 40.71
CA ALA A 171 25.45 10.60 41.69
C ALA A 171 26.69 9.90 41.10
N SER A 172 26.59 9.39 39.86
CA SER A 172 27.72 8.77 39.18
C SER A 172 28.83 9.77 38.85
N ASP A 173 28.47 10.98 38.41
CA ASP A 173 29.43 12.07 38.15
C ASP A 173 30.12 12.51 39.43
N LEU A 174 29.36 12.68 40.53
CA LEU A 174 29.91 13.00 41.84
C LEU A 174 30.88 11.92 42.33
N VAL A 175 30.57 10.65 42.14
CA VAL A 175 31.49 9.54 42.48
C VAL A 175 32.77 9.63 41.66
N SER A 176 32.68 9.88 40.34
CA SER A 176 33.86 10.07 39.49
C SER A 176 34.73 11.23 40.00
N HIS A 177 34.11 12.39 40.26
CA HIS A 177 34.82 13.55 40.79
C HIS A 177 35.47 13.30 42.15
N ILE A 178 34.80 12.57 43.05
CA ILE A 178 35.39 12.17 44.32
C ILE A 178 36.61 11.28 44.09
N THR A 179 36.52 10.28 43.21
CA THR A 179 37.65 9.41 42.90
C THR A 179 38.82 10.16 42.27
N ASP A 180 38.55 11.13 41.41
CA ASP A 180 39.59 11.99 40.82
C ASP A 180 40.24 12.88 41.89
N MET A 181 39.43 13.49 42.77
CA MET A 181 39.96 14.28 43.88
C MET A 181 40.78 13.44 44.86
N GLU A 182 40.36 12.20 45.15
CA GLU A 182 41.12 11.28 45.99
C GLU A 182 42.47 10.91 45.34
N LEU A 183 42.48 10.72 44.01
CA LEU A 183 43.67 10.46 43.24
C LEU A 183 44.61 11.67 43.23
N GLU A 184 44.10 12.89 43.06
CA GLU A 184 44.88 14.12 43.16
C GLU A 184 45.43 14.34 44.57
N LEU A 185 44.63 14.09 45.62
CA LEU A 185 45.13 14.13 47.00
C LEU A 185 46.22 13.09 47.24
N ALA A 186 46.13 11.90 46.66
CA ALA A 186 47.18 10.90 46.73
C ALA A 186 48.45 11.36 46.02
N LYS A 187 48.33 11.95 44.82
CA LYS A 187 49.46 12.57 44.09
C LYS A 187 50.11 13.67 44.91
N ILE A 188 49.33 14.59 45.48
CA ILE A 188 49.84 15.70 46.30
C ILE A 188 50.57 15.16 47.53
N LYS A 189 50.01 14.18 48.25
CA LYS A 189 50.67 13.57 49.42
C LYS A 189 52.00 12.91 49.05
N VAL A 190 52.11 12.31 47.88
CA VAL A 190 53.37 11.75 47.36
C VAL A 190 54.33 12.88 46.98
N ALA A 191 53.85 13.91 46.29
CA ALA A 191 54.62 15.07 45.86
C ALA A 191 55.15 15.91 47.04
N GLU A 192 54.36 16.16 48.07
CA GLU A 192 54.77 16.83 49.32
C GLU A 192 55.87 16.05 50.06
N GLY A 193 55.95 14.73 49.87
CA GLY A 193 57.04 13.91 50.39
C GLY A 193 58.33 13.97 49.58
N VAL A 194 58.30 14.47 48.33
CA VAL A 194 59.39 14.36 47.36
C VAL A 194 59.92 15.72 46.89
N HIS A 195 59.14 16.80 46.95
CA HIS A 195 59.50 18.08 46.36
C HIS A 195 59.79 19.15 47.42
N GLY A 196 61.06 19.59 47.50
CA GLY A 196 61.40 20.89 48.06
C GLY A 196 60.94 22.02 47.13
N THR A 197 61.05 23.27 47.58
CA THR A 197 60.70 24.47 46.79
C THR A 197 61.24 24.39 45.36
N MET A 198 60.33 24.46 44.37
CA MET A 198 60.63 24.41 42.92
C MET A 198 61.84 25.29 42.59
N THR A 199 62.83 24.71 41.94
CA THR A 199 64.03 25.46 41.54
C THR A 199 63.71 26.39 40.37
N THR A 200 64.48 27.47 40.20
CA THR A 200 64.23 28.44 39.11
C THR A 200 64.34 27.81 37.71
N GLN A 201 65.18 26.80 37.54
CA GLN A 201 65.29 26.06 36.28
C GLN A 201 64.06 25.21 35.98
N GLU A 202 63.51 24.52 36.98
CA GLU A 202 62.25 23.76 36.82
C GLU A 202 61.08 24.70 36.52
N ALA A 203 61.08 25.90 37.10
CA ALA A 203 60.09 26.92 36.80
C ALA A 203 60.15 27.40 35.35
N GLU A 204 61.36 27.61 34.82
CA GLU A 204 61.57 27.99 33.41
C GLU A 204 61.11 26.88 32.46
N THR A 205 61.42 25.61 32.75
CA THR A 205 60.96 24.49 31.91
C THR A 205 59.44 24.33 31.92
N VAL A 206 58.79 24.49 33.08
CA VAL A 206 57.31 24.44 33.17
C VAL A 206 56.67 25.60 32.41
N ALA A 207 57.28 26.80 32.44
CA ALA A 207 56.81 27.94 31.68
C ALA A 207 56.93 27.68 30.16
N ASP A 208 58.04 27.11 29.70
CA ASP A 208 58.22 26.74 28.29
C ASP A 208 57.20 25.66 27.85
N ASP A 209 56.98 24.64 28.67
CA ASP A 209 55.96 23.61 28.41
C ASP A 209 54.54 24.20 28.36
N GLN A 210 54.22 25.14 29.25
CA GLN A 210 52.94 25.85 29.24
C GLN A 210 52.77 26.72 27.98
N ILE A 211 53.83 27.37 27.51
CA ILE A 211 53.80 28.15 26.27
C ILE A 211 53.50 27.22 25.08
N LEU A 212 54.15 26.05 25.01
CA LEU A 212 53.89 25.07 23.95
C LEU A 212 52.46 24.52 24.01
N ALA A 213 51.95 24.22 25.22
CA ALA A 213 50.57 23.77 25.40
C ALA A 213 49.56 24.86 25.00
N MET A 214 49.82 26.13 25.34
CA MET A 214 49.00 27.26 24.92
C MET A 214 49.00 27.43 23.40
N GLN A 215 50.15 27.29 22.74
CA GLN A 215 50.24 27.35 21.28
C GLN A 215 49.44 26.21 20.63
N SER A 216 49.55 24.99 21.15
CA SER A 216 48.76 23.85 20.66
C SER A 216 47.26 24.07 20.83
N LEU A 217 46.83 24.58 21.99
CA LEU A 217 45.42 24.88 22.25
C LEU A 217 44.91 26.03 21.36
N ASP A 218 45.72 27.05 21.09
CA ASP A 218 45.36 28.14 20.18
C ASP A 218 45.26 27.63 18.73
N ASP A 219 46.16 26.74 18.30
CA ASP A 219 46.08 26.07 17.01
C ASP A 219 44.81 25.20 16.88
N GLU A 220 44.48 24.42 17.92
CA GLU A 220 43.23 23.64 17.97
C GLU A 220 41.98 24.53 17.98
N THR A 221 42.02 25.64 18.72
CA THR A 221 40.91 26.60 18.80
C THR A 221 40.70 27.29 17.45
N THR A 222 41.79 27.71 16.79
CA THR A 222 41.69 28.31 15.45
C THR A 222 41.22 27.29 14.41
N GLN A 223 41.62 26.03 14.52
CA GLN A 223 41.15 24.97 13.64
C GLN A 223 39.65 24.69 13.84
N THR A 224 39.20 24.53 15.08
CA THR A 224 37.78 24.34 15.39
C THR A 224 36.93 25.54 14.97
N MET A 225 37.42 26.77 15.12
CA MET A 225 36.75 27.97 14.60
C MET A 225 36.61 27.94 13.08
N ARG A 226 37.66 27.49 12.35
CA ARG A 226 37.59 27.31 10.88
C ARG A 226 36.57 26.25 10.50
N ASP A 227 36.53 25.14 11.23
CA ASP A 227 35.58 24.04 10.98
C ASP A 227 34.14 24.48 11.24
N VAL A 228 33.90 25.27 12.31
CA VAL A 228 32.61 25.89 12.59
C VAL A 228 32.19 26.85 11.47
N ASP A 229 33.11 27.68 10.98
CA ASP A 229 32.80 28.60 9.88
C ASP A 229 32.58 27.87 8.55
N HIS A 230 33.24 26.73 8.34
CA HIS A 230 32.97 25.85 7.20
C HIS A 230 31.57 25.23 7.31
N ALA A 231 31.23 24.63 8.45
CA ALA A 231 29.91 24.06 8.70
C ALA A 231 28.78 25.08 8.58
N LYS A 232 29.01 26.34 9.03
CA LYS A 232 28.04 27.44 8.83
C LYS A 232 27.81 27.76 7.36
N LYS A 233 28.86 27.73 6.53
CA LYS A 233 28.74 27.95 5.08
C LYS A 233 27.97 26.81 4.42
N GLU A 234 28.29 25.56 4.76
CA GLU A 234 27.57 24.39 4.27
C GLU A 234 26.08 24.43 4.66
N LEU A 235 25.78 24.78 5.92
CA LEU A 235 24.41 24.97 6.38
C LEU A 235 23.68 26.09 5.62
N ALA A 236 24.36 27.21 5.36
CA ALA A 236 23.78 28.30 4.58
C ALA A 236 23.47 27.86 3.13
N ASP A 237 24.33 27.06 2.53
CA ASP A 237 24.14 26.55 1.17
C ASP A 237 23.07 25.45 1.12
N SER A 238 23.00 24.57 2.13
CA SER A 238 21.92 23.58 2.25
C SER A 238 20.56 24.25 2.47
N LEU A 239 20.50 25.34 3.24
CA LEU A 239 19.27 26.13 3.41
C LEU A 239 18.84 26.79 2.10
N LYS A 240 19.77 27.34 1.32
CA LYS A 240 19.45 27.87 -0.03
C LYS A 240 18.93 26.77 -0.96
N ALA A 241 19.54 25.59 -0.93
CA ALA A 241 19.09 24.44 -1.71
C ALA A 241 17.69 23.99 -1.29
N LEU A 242 17.41 23.97 0.02
CA LEU A 242 16.10 23.63 0.58
C LEU A 242 15.03 24.63 0.14
N GLU A 243 15.30 25.93 0.21
CA GLU A 243 14.37 26.96 -0.29
C GLU A 243 14.13 26.85 -1.79
N ARG A 244 15.17 26.55 -2.59
CA ARG A 244 15.00 26.26 -4.01
C ARG A 244 14.09 25.04 -4.23
N LEU A 245 14.35 23.94 -3.52
CA LEU A 245 13.54 22.71 -3.62
C LEU A 245 12.10 22.91 -3.14
N LYS A 246 11.85 23.76 -2.13
CA LYS A 246 10.50 24.15 -1.72
C LYS A 246 9.73 24.86 -2.83
N VAL A 247 10.39 25.77 -3.55
CA VAL A 247 9.78 26.46 -4.69
C VAL A 247 9.49 25.48 -5.83
N GLU A 248 10.44 24.60 -6.16
CA GLU A 248 10.27 23.56 -7.19
C GLU A 248 9.15 22.57 -6.81
N ARG A 249 9.11 22.12 -5.56
CA ARG A 249 8.04 21.27 -5.02
C ARG A 249 6.68 21.97 -5.09
N GLY A 250 6.59 23.24 -4.69
CA GLY A 250 5.34 24.00 -4.76
C GLY A 250 4.85 24.20 -6.20
N ALA A 251 5.76 24.34 -7.17
CA ALA A 251 5.40 24.37 -8.59
C ALA A 251 4.90 22.99 -9.08
N ALA A 252 5.57 21.91 -8.69
CA ALA A 252 5.16 20.55 -9.02
C ALA A 252 3.81 20.18 -8.38
N GLU A 253 3.57 20.55 -7.13
CA GLU A 253 2.29 20.35 -6.43
C GLU A 253 1.15 21.11 -7.10
N LYS A 254 1.39 22.34 -7.59
CA LYS A 254 0.40 23.09 -8.37
C LYS A 254 0.06 22.36 -9.66
N LEU A 255 1.06 21.92 -10.41
CA LEU A 255 0.83 21.13 -11.64
C LEU A 255 0.10 19.82 -11.35
N ALA A 256 0.44 19.14 -10.26
CA ALA A 256 -0.24 17.91 -9.83
C ALA A 256 -1.68 18.18 -9.39
N ASN A 257 -1.94 19.29 -8.69
CA ASN A 257 -3.29 19.68 -8.29
C ASN A 257 -4.13 20.14 -9.48
N ASP A 258 -3.54 20.87 -10.43
CA ASP A 258 -4.21 21.25 -11.67
C ASP A 258 -4.54 20.02 -12.52
N ALA A 259 -3.64 19.03 -12.57
CA ALA A 259 -3.93 17.73 -13.18
C ALA A 259 -5.05 16.97 -12.44
N LYS A 260 -5.06 16.99 -11.10
CA LYS A 260 -6.14 16.40 -10.28
C LYS A 260 -7.47 17.13 -10.44
N LEU A 261 -7.47 18.45 -10.61
CA LEU A 261 -8.68 19.27 -10.80
C LEU A 261 -9.19 19.17 -12.25
N GLY A 262 -8.29 19.06 -13.22
CA GLY A 262 -8.59 18.77 -14.62
C GLY A 262 -9.18 17.37 -14.83
N MET A 263 -9.04 16.47 -13.86
CA MET A 263 -9.68 15.14 -13.84
C MET A 263 -11.16 15.19 -13.41
N GLY A 264 -11.74 16.37 -13.14
CA GLY A 264 -13.14 16.49 -12.74
C GLY A 264 -13.43 15.86 -11.38
N ARG A 265 -14.66 16.05 -10.89
CA ARG A 265 -15.10 15.68 -9.53
C ARG A 265 -15.02 14.16 -9.23
N ASP A 266 -14.85 13.33 -10.26
CA ASP A 266 -14.91 11.86 -10.19
C ASP A 266 -13.65 11.15 -10.76
N ARG A 267 -12.44 11.69 -10.51
CA ARG A 267 -11.16 10.99 -10.81
C ARG A 267 -10.99 10.56 -12.29
N GLY A 268 -11.30 11.45 -13.23
CA GLY A 268 -10.85 11.31 -14.62
C GLY A 268 -11.87 10.74 -15.61
N ARG A 269 -13.14 10.58 -15.22
CA ARG A 269 -14.21 10.27 -16.18
C ARG A 269 -15.11 11.48 -16.36
N ASP A 270 -14.88 12.19 -17.47
CA ASP A 270 -15.81 13.20 -17.94
C ASP A 270 -17.03 12.47 -18.52
N TRP A 271 -18.07 12.32 -17.69
CA TRP A 271 -19.34 11.67 -18.07
C TRP A 271 -20.03 12.35 -19.25
N GLU A 272 -19.82 13.66 -19.45
CA GLU A 272 -20.38 14.35 -20.61
C GLU A 272 -19.62 13.95 -21.88
N LEU A 273 -18.29 13.89 -21.81
CA LEU A 273 -17.46 13.41 -22.90
C LEU A 273 -17.74 11.94 -23.22
N GLU A 274 -17.80 11.07 -22.22
CA GLU A 274 -18.14 9.65 -22.39
C GLU A 274 -19.53 9.48 -23.01
N ARG A 275 -20.51 10.27 -22.56
CA ARG A 275 -21.86 10.26 -23.13
C ARG A 275 -21.87 10.75 -24.58
N MET A 276 -21.10 11.79 -24.90
CA MET A 276 -20.97 12.30 -26.27
C MET A 276 -20.26 11.29 -27.17
N CYS A 277 -19.16 10.69 -26.72
CA CYS A 277 -18.47 9.62 -27.43
C CYS A 277 -19.36 8.40 -27.65
N ALA A 278 -20.09 7.95 -26.64
CA ALA A 278 -21.03 6.84 -26.75
C ALA A 278 -22.16 7.15 -27.75
N LYS A 279 -22.70 8.39 -27.71
CA LYS A 279 -23.71 8.85 -28.67
C LYS A 279 -23.14 8.92 -30.09
N HIS A 280 -21.91 9.40 -30.26
CA HIS A 280 -21.25 9.45 -31.55
C HIS A 280 -20.92 8.06 -32.09
N ALA A 281 -20.49 7.13 -31.24
CA ALA A 281 -20.27 5.73 -31.60
C ALA A 281 -21.57 5.07 -32.07
N ALA A 282 -22.67 5.21 -31.32
CA ALA A 282 -23.98 4.69 -31.72
C ALA A 282 -24.49 5.32 -33.02
N ASN A 283 -24.27 6.62 -33.21
CA ASN A 283 -24.61 7.29 -34.47
C ASN A 283 -23.76 6.75 -35.63
N LEU A 284 -22.46 6.55 -35.43
CA LEU A 284 -21.57 5.98 -36.45
C LEU A 284 -21.97 4.55 -36.81
N GLU A 285 -22.32 3.70 -35.83
CA GLU A 285 -22.85 2.36 -36.07
C GLU A 285 -24.14 2.42 -36.90
N SER A 286 -25.09 3.29 -36.55
CA SER A 286 -26.33 3.45 -37.33
C SER A 286 -26.09 3.95 -38.76
N LEU A 287 -25.09 4.83 -38.96
CA LEU A 287 -24.71 5.32 -40.29
C LEU A 287 -23.96 4.26 -41.09
N GLN A 288 -23.12 3.44 -40.45
CA GLN A 288 -22.46 2.30 -41.07
C GLN A 288 -23.48 1.26 -41.53
N GLU A 289 -24.48 0.94 -40.69
CA GLU A 289 -25.59 0.06 -41.07
C GLU A 289 -26.41 0.63 -42.24
N ALA A 290 -26.72 1.93 -42.23
CA ALA A 290 -27.49 2.58 -43.29
C ALA A 290 -26.77 2.60 -44.65
N LEU A 291 -25.44 2.77 -44.63
CA LEU A 291 -24.59 2.74 -45.83
C LEU A 291 -24.08 1.33 -46.17
N ALA A 292 -24.50 0.31 -45.42
CA ALA A 292 -24.00 -1.06 -45.53
C ALA A 292 -22.46 -1.13 -45.53
N ILE A 293 -21.79 -0.33 -44.71
CA ILE A 293 -20.33 -0.39 -44.54
C ILE A 293 -20.05 -1.45 -43.47
N ARG A 294 -19.28 -2.48 -43.81
CA ARG A 294 -18.91 -3.58 -42.91
C ARG A 294 -17.75 -3.19 -42.00
N SER A 295 -16.74 -2.52 -42.55
CA SER A 295 -15.60 -2.04 -41.79
C SER A 295 -14.89 -0.91 -42.51
N ILE A 296 -14.39 0.04 -41.72
CA ILE A 296 -13.48 1.09 -42.16
C ILE A 296 -12.15 0.80 -41.48
N THR A 297 -11.09 0.57 -42.25
CA THR A 297 -9.77 0.24 -41.73
C THR A 297 -8.76 1.20 -42.36
N ALA A 298 -7.88 1.78 -41.56
CA ALA A 298 -6.77 2.60 -42.04
C ALA A 298 -5.47 1.78 -41.98
N PRO A 299 -5.10 1.03 -43.03
CA PRO A 299 -3.88 0.22 -43.03
C PRO A 299 -2.59 1.05 -42.96
N SER A 300 -2.63 2.33 -43.36
CA SER A 300 -1.53 3.28 -43.18
C SER A 300 -2.07 4.69 -42.87
N ALA A 301 -1.20 5.61 -42.46
CA ALA A 301 -1.58 6.99 -42.16
C ALA A 301 -2.18 7.76 -43.35
N THR A 302 -1.95 7.29 -44.57
CA THR A 302 -2.39 7.92 -45.84
C THR A 302 -3.41 7.08 -46.59
N LEU A 303 -3.73 5.86 -46.13
CA LEU A 303 -4.62 4.94 -46.83
C LEU A 303 -5.85 4.62 -45.98
N LEU A 304 -7.03 4.79 -46.57
CA LEU A 304 -8.30 4.40 -45.98
C LEU A 304 -8.96 3.32 -46.84
N ARG A 305 -9.29 2.18 -46.21
CA ARG A 305 -9.99 1.05 -46.83
C ARG A 305 -11.39 0.93 -46.24
N ILE A 306 -12.40 0.97 -47.10
CA ILE A 306 -13.81 0.85 -46.72
C ILE A 306 -14.39 -0.41 -47.38
N GLU A 307 -14.83 -1.37 -46.57
CA GLU A 307 -15.45 -2.61 -47.05
C GLU A 307 -16.96 -2.50 -46.95
N TYR A 308 -17.68 -2.84 -48.03
CA TYR A 308 -19.14 -2.79 -48.06
C TYR A 308 -19.74 -4.19 -47.87
N ALA A 309 -20.88 -4.25 -47.17
CA ALA A 309 -21.72 -5.42 -47.02
C ALA A 309 -22.71 -5.54 -48.19
N GLN A 310 -22.91 -6.76 -48.69
CA GLN A 310 -23.81 -6.99 -49.81
C GLN A 310 -25.26 -6.65 -49.48
N ARG A 311 -25.96 -5.96 -50.39
CA ARG A 311 -27.41 -6.06 -50.47
C ARG A 311 -27.76 -7.37 -51.16
N THR A 312 -28.13 -8.40 -50.39
CA THR A 312 -28.78 -9.58 -50.98
C THR A 312 -30.04 -9.11 -51.73
N PRO A 313 -30.16 -9.35 -53.05
CA PRO A 313 -31.37 -8.96 -53.77
C PRO A 313 -32.54 -9.78 -53.23
N ALA A 314 -33.55 -9.12 -52.67
CA ALA A 314 -34.79 -9.76 -52.25
C ALA A 314 -35.36 -10.62 -53.42
N PRO A 315 -35.82 -11.85 -53.18
CA PRO A 315 -36.23 -12.76 -54.26
C PRO A 315 -37.48 -12.22 -54.97
N LYS A 316 -37.29 -11.62 -56.15
CA LYS A 316 -38.41 -11.20 -57.02
C LYS A 316 -38.87 -12.38 -57.88
N ARG A 317 -40.14 -12.74 -57.71
CA ARG A 317 -40.90 -13.66 -58.57
C ARG A 317 -40.71 -13.30 -60.04
N ALA A 318 -40.48 -14.33 -60.85
CA ALA A 318 -40.21 -14.26 -62.28
C ALA A 318 -41.21 -13.38 -63.05
N ARG A 319 -40.69 -12.47 -63.88
CA ARG A 319 -41.20 -12.24 -65.23
C ARG A 319 -40.14 -11.53 -66.09
N THR A 320 -39.98 -12.12 -67.26
CA THR A 320 -39.14 -11.77 -68.39
C THR A 320 -39.13 -10.28 -68.78
N SER A 321 -37.95 -9.67 -68.83
CA SER A 321 -37.51 -8.85 -69.98
C SER A 321 -35.99 -8.74 -70.00
N ARG A 322 -35.43 -8.85 -71.21
CA ARG A 322 -34.00 -8.68 -71.49
C ARG A 322 -33.69 -7.18 -71.43
N LEU A 323 -32.92 -6.76 -70.43
CA LEU A 323 -32.19 -5.49 -70.44
C LEU A 323 -30.92 -5.67 -69.60
N SER A 324 -29.79 -5.49 -70.28
CA SER A 324 -28.46 -5.13 -69.76
C SER A 324 -28.10 -5.62 -68.36
N ALA A 325 -27.28 -6.67 -68.29
CA ALA A 325 -26.53 -7.02 -67.10
C ALA A 325 -25.51 -5.90 -66.82
N ARG A 326 -25.87 -4.97 -65.92
CA ARG A 326 -24.90 -4.09 -65.25
C ARG A 326 -24.07 -4.94 -64.28
N PRO A 327 -22.74 -4.72 -64.17
CA PRO A 327 -21.92 -5.44 -63.22
C PRO A 327 -22.37 -5.04 -61.81
N SER A 328 -23.10 -5.92 -61.14
CA SER A 328 -23.32 -5.82 -59.70
C SER A 328 -22.01 -6.13 -59.01
N LEU A 329 -21.59 -5.23 -58.13
CA LEU A 329 -20.44 -5.38 -57.23
C LEU A 329 -20.48 -6.76 -56.52
N GLY A 330 -19.40 -7.53 -56.67
CA GLY A 330 -19.24 -8.91 -56.22
C GLY A 330 -18.95 -9.03 -54.71
N GLU A 331 -18.82 -10.26 -54.21
CA GLU A 331 -18.49 -10.53 -52.81
C GLU A 331 -17.19 -9.83 -52.39
N GLY A 332 -17.29 -8.84 -51.48
CA GLY A 332 -16.14 -8.34 -50.72
C GLY A 332 -15.35 -7.19 -51.35
N GLU A 333 -15.99 -6.33 -52.14
CA GLU A 333 -15.29 -5.16 -52.68
C GLU A 333 -14.98 -4.10 -51.62
N ALA A 334 -13.74 -3.61 -51.69
CA ALA A 334 -13.19 -2.58 -50.83
C ALA A 334 -12.84 -1.34 -51.65
N LEU A 335 -13.34 -0.19 -51.21
CA LEU A 335 -12.90 1.11 -51.71
C LEU A 335 -11.62 1.51 -50.97
N VAL A 336 -10.55 1.73 -51.73
CA VAL A 336 -9.26 2.20 -51.21
C VAL A 336 -9.07 3.66 -51.64
N LEU A 337 -8.88 4.53 -50.66
CA LEU A 337 -8.66 5.96 -50.81
C LEU A 337 -7.25 6.30 -50.35
N GLU A 338 -6.52 7.07 -51.16
CA GLU A 338 -5.14 7.49 -50.88
C GLU A 338 -5.06 9.01 -50.75
N PHE A 339 -4.48 9.47 -49.66
CA PHE A 339 -4.31 10.88 -49.30
C PHE A 339 -2.84 11.29 -49.34
N ASP A 340 -2.57 12.58 -49.58
CA ASP A 340 -1.22 13.15 -49.56
C ASP A 340 -0.59 13.15 -48.15
N GLU A 341 -1.38 13.52 -47.15
CA GLU A 341 -1.04 13.62 -45.74
C GLU A 341 -2.25 13.13 -44.90
N PRO A 342 -2.06 12.75 -43.62
CA PRO A 342 -3.17 12.31 -42.77
C PRO A 342 -4.24 13.40 -42.65
N GLY A 343 -5.38 13.21 -43.34
CA GLY A 343 -6.50 14.17 -43.41
C GLY A 343 -6.36 15.25 -44.51
N GLY A 344 -5.42 15.10 -45.44
CA GLY A 344 -5.16 16.04 -46.53
C GLY A 344 -6.00 15.80 -47.80
N GLN A 345 -5.45 16.11 -48.97
CA GLN A 345 -6.13 15.97 -50.27
C GLN A 345 -6.13 14.52 -50.75
N LEU A 346 -7.29 14.08 -51.26
CA LEU A 346 -7.42 12.78 -51.93
C LEU A 346 -6.62 12.80 -53.24
N LEU A 347 -5.62 11.94 -53.34
CA LEU A 347 -4.78 11.78 -54.52
C LEU A 347 -5.38 10.79 -55.52
N HIS A 348 -5.86 9.65 -55.02
CA HIS A 348 -6.32 8.57 -55.85
C HIS A 348 -7.36 7.70 -55.15
N PHE A 349 -8.23 7.05 -55.93
CA PHE A 349 -9.20 6.08 -55.44
C PHE A 349 -9.20 4.84 -56.33
N ASN A 350 -9.39 3.66 -55.73
CA ASN A 350 -9.56 2.40 -56.43
C ASN A 350 -10.63 1.55 -55.77
N VAL A 351 -11.44 0.87 -56.58
CA VAL A 351 -12.33 -0.20 -56.12
C VAL A 351 -11.63 -1.52 -56.36
N ARG A 352 -11.48 -2.32 -55.30
CA ARG A 352 -10.83 -3.63 -55.35
C ARG A 352 -11.81 -4.72 -54.96
N ASP A 353 -11.79 -5.85 -55.67
CA ASP A 353 -12.60 -7.03 -55.34
C ASP A 353 -12.00 -7.81 -54.14
N ALA A 354 -12.68 -8.86 -53.65
CA ALA A 354 -12.18 -9.71 -52.56
C ALA A 354 -10.82 -10.38 -52.83
N GLN A 355 -10.40 -10.43 -54.10
CA GLN A 355 -9.07 -10.91 -54.54
C GLN A 355 -8.03 -9.77 -54.67
N ASP A 356 -8.36 -8.57 -54.18
CA ASP A 356 -7.54 -7.34 -54.22
C ASP A 356 -7.23 -6.83 -55.65
N ALA A 357 -7.97 -7.32 -56.66
CA ALA A 357 -7.86 -6.90 -58.05
C ALA A 357 -8.68 -5.63 -58.31
N VAL A 358 -8.13 -4.69 -59.09
CA VAL A 358 -8.82 -3.43 -59.43
C VAL A 358 -9.99 -3.69 -60.38
N VAL A 359 -11.19 -3.28 -59.97
CA VAL A 359 -12.42 -3.43 -60.74
C VAL A 359 -12.61 -2.21 -61.65
N PRO A 360 -12.76 -2.38 -62.98
CA PRO A 360 -12.97 -1.26 -63.89
C PRO A 360 -14.38 -0.67 -63.70
N LEU A 361 -14.44 0.62 -63.41
CA LEU A 361 -15.69 1.39 -63.28
C LEU A 361 -16.17 1.89 -64.65
N ASP A 362 -17.48 2.15 -64.77
CA ASP A 362 -18.10 2.72 -65.98
C ASP A 362 -17.60 4.15 -66.23
N ALA A 363 -17.49 4.55 -67.50
CA ALA A 363 -16.85 5.81 -67.91
C ALA A 363 -17.56 7.06 -67.33
N ASP A 364 -18.89 6.99 -67.19
CA ASP A 364 -19.70 8.06 -66.61
C ASP A 364 -19.49 8.21 -65.09
N VAL A 365 -19.16 7.11 -64.40
CA VAL A 365 -18.91 7.06 -62.96
C VAL A 365 -17.50 7.55 -62.66
N LEU A 366 -16.52 7.16 -63.49
CA LEU A 366 -15.14 7.63 -63.41
C LEU A 366 -15.05 9.15 -63.57
N ALA A 367 -15.70 9.73 -64.58
CA ALA A 367 -15.67 11.18 -64.80
C ALA A 367 -16.24 11.98 -63.61
N PHE A 368 -17.23 11.43 -62.93
CA PHE A 368 -17.82 12.02 -61.73
C PHE A 368 -16.92 11.87 -60.50
N CYS A 369 -16.30 10.71 -60.33
CA CYS A 369 -15.37 10.46 -59.23
C CYS A 369 -14.09 11.29 -59.36
N ASP A 370 -13.58 11.50 -60.58
CA ASP A 370 -12.44 12.39 -60.84
C ASP A 370 -12.76 13.85 -60.47
N ALA A 371 -13.99 14.32 -60.73
CA ALA A 371 -14.45 15.63 -60.28
C ALA A 371 -14.60 15.70 -58.73
N ALA A 372 -14.99 14.60 -58.09
CA ALA A 372 -15.06 14.50 -56.63
C ALA A 372 -13.66 14.49 -55.97
N VAL A 373 -12.68 13.86 -56.61
CA VAL A 373 -11.26 13.89 -56.20
C VAL A 373 -10.71 15.32 -56.30
N GLN A 374 -10.95 16.02 -57.41
CA GLN A 374 -10.52 17.41 -57.60
C GLN A 374 -11.15 18.39 -56.61
N SER A 375 -12.37 18.11 -56.13
CA SER A 375 -13.05 18.91 -55.11
C SER A 375 -12.81 18.43 -53.67
N ASN A 376 -11.93 17.43 -53.49
CA ASN A 376 -11.61 16.78 -52.22
C ASN A 376 -12.86 16.33 -51.42
N ASN A 377 -13.91 15.89 -52.11
CA ASN A 377 -15.18 15.53 -51.51
C ASN A 377 -15.38 14.00 -51.46
N VAL A 378 -14.72 13.38 -50.49
CA VAL A 378 -14.74 11.93 -50.27
C VAL A 378 -16.16 11.40 -50.00
N ALA A 379 -16.98 12.15 -49.27
CA ALA A 379 -18.34 11.73 -48.93
C ALA A 379 -19.23 11.57 -50.17
N LEU A 380 -19.07 12.47 -51.14
CA LEU A 380 -19.83 12.47 -52.39
C LEU A 380 -19.36 11.35 -53.34
N LEU A 381 -18.06 11.03 -53.32
CA LEU A 381 -17.48 9.88 -54.00
C LEU A 381 -18.03 8.56 -53.44
N VAL A 382 -18.02 8.38 -52.12
CA VAL A 382 -18.58 7.19 -51.44
C VAL A 382 -20.07 7.03 -51.73
N GLN A 383 -20.85 8.12 -51.68
CA GLN A 383 -22.29 8.09 -51.97
C GLN A 383 -22.60 7.70 -53.42
N ARG A 384 -21.84 8.21 -54.40
CA ARG A 384 -22.08 7.89 -55.81
C ARG A 384 -21.72 6.44 -56.12
N LEU A 385 -20.59 5.96 -55.61
CA LEU A 385 -20.20 4.56 -55.76
C LEU A 385 -21.22 3.63 -55.08
N TRP A 386 -21.79 4.04 -53.94
CA TRP A 386 -22.86 3.27 -53.28
C TRP A 386 -24.20 3.27 -54.03
N GLN A 387 -24.54 4.33 -54.79
CA GLN A 387 -25.78 4.39 -55.57
C GLN A 387 -25.77 3.51 -56.82
N ASP A 388 -24.58 3.19 -57.34
CA ASP A 388 -24.42 2.33 -58.51
C ASP A 388 -24.21 0.84 -58.11
N VAL A 389 -24.08 0.53 -56.80
CA VAL A 389 -24.18 -0.80 -56.15
C VAL A 389 -25.64 -1.17 -55.87
#